data_AF-A0A4Q2DQ04-F1
#
_entry.id   AF-A0A4Q2DQ04-F1
#
_cell.length_a   1.000
_cell.length_b   1.000
_cell.length_c   1.000
_cell.angle_alpha   90.00
_cell.angle_beta   90.00
_cell.angle_gamma   90.00
#
_symmetry.space_group_name_H-M   'P 1'
#
loop_
_entity.id
_entity.type
_entity.pdbx_description
1 polymer ?
#
loop_
_entity_poly.entity_id
_entity_poly.type
_entity_poly.pdbx_seq_one_letter_code
_entity_poly.pdbx_strand_id
1 'polypeptide(L)'
;MRLSFVQTHLNDMRSYAVPLKFSWPLKARINEIEAIKYLHSVIPDLADHLPALQFSDNFTVPGLDLPWTKLDLTITAENHKESGLHILASKLYIKLWKAGSVEAFKQAWLDCVECHYQVWTKGEPLHRDLSENNLMLYLGKDGKVKGVLNDWDIASFKNALGQIDRLFAAHHRTGTPPFMAMDLLASSSEPPTHLYRHELESFFYILLWGALHYDVVVGIRHPTVEEVKPWEEGLDAIRCKKVTFFSRYRDAEPVFKAIRPEFQGLRKEWIEPLYWLIKGAYNSEPEVPPDQEVQPAASYDYDTYGGRLTFWTFMKAIKQEPRWARKEETELRKEGEIKQETKEKVN
;
A
#
# COMPACT_ATOMS: atom_id res chain seq x y z
N MET A 1 -3.19 -13.09 -40.89
CA MET A 1 -3.93 -14.22 -40.30
C MET A 1 -3.13 -15.03 -39.25
N ARG A 2 -1.78 -14.97 -39.20
CA ARG A 2 -0.97 -15.68 -38.17
C ARG A 2 -0.71 -14.91 -36.86
N LEU A 3 -0.71 -13.58 -36.86
CA LEU A 3 -0.49 -12.76 -35.65
C LEU A 3 -1.69 -12.78 -34.68
N SER A 4 -2.92 -12.83 -35.19
CA SER A 4 -4.12 -12.93 -34.36
C SER A 4 -4.20 -14.27 -33.62
N PHE A 5 -3.83 -15.37 -34.25
CA PHE A 5 -3.91 -16.71 -33.65
C PHE A 5 -2.93 -16.89 -32.47
N VAL A 6 -1.71 -16.34 -32.57
CA VAL A 6 -0.72 -16.36 -31.48
C VAL A 6 -1.15 -15.47 -30.31
N GLN A 7 -1.71 -14.29 -30.59
CA GLN A 7 -2.25 -13.39 -29.56
C GLN A 7 -3.45 -14.01 -28.83
N THR A 8 -4.36 -14.67 -29.56
CA THR A 8 -5.51 -15.36 -28.98
C THR A 8 -5.06 -16.53 -28.10
N HIS A 9 -4.08 -17.34 -28.53
CA HIS A 9 -3.59 -18.48 -27.74
C HIS A 9 -2.79 -18.06 -26.49
N LEU A 10 -2.04 -16.95 -26.55
CA LEU A 10 -1.38 -16.36 -25.37
C LEU A 10 -2.39 -15.73 -24.38
N ASN A 11 -3.47 -15.14 -24.88
CA ASN A 11 -4.56 -14.66 -24.05
C ASN A 11 -5.33 -15.83 -23.40
N ASP A 12 -5.44 -16.97 -24.10
CA ASP A 12 -6.05 -18.20 -23.59
C ASP A 12 -5.20 -18.82 -22.47
N MET A 13 -3.87 -18.93 -22.65
CA MET A 13 -2.98 -19.43 -21.58
C MET A 13 -2.94 -18.52 -20.34
N ARG A 14 -3.08 -17.20 -20.50
CA ARG A 14 -3.22 -16.28 -19.35
C ARG A 14 -4.48 -16.53 -18.53
N SER A 15 -5.51 -17.13 -19.11
CA SER A 15 -6.75 -17.44 -18.39
C SER A 15 -6.59 -18.62 -17.41
N TYR A 16 -5.51 -19.42 -17.56
CA TYR A 16 -5.18 -20.57 -16.69
C TYR A 16 -3.91 -20.36 -15.85
N ALA A 17 -3.15 -19.28 -16.09
CA ALA A 17 -1.94 -19.00 -15.35
C ALA A 17 -2.27 -18.50 -13.94
N VAL A 18 -1.71 -19.15 -12.93
CA VAL A 18 -1.89 -18.80 -11.51
C VAL A 18 -0.53 -18.51 -10.89
N PRO A 19 -0.28 -17.31 -10.34
CA PRO A 19 0.91 -17.07 -9.53
C PRO A 19 0.90 -17.99 -8.31
N LEU A 20 1.96 -18.77 -8.15
CA LEU A 20 2.20 -19.64 -7.00
C LEU A 20 3.34 -19.06 -6.17
N LYS A 21 3.06 -18.75 -4.90
CA LYS A 21 4.05 -18.25 -3.94
C LYS A 21 4.27 -19.31 -2.86
N PHE A 22 5.55 -19.54 -2.57
CA PHE A 22 6.03 -20.38 -1.47
C PHE A 22 6.73 -19.47 -0.47
N SER A 23 6.37 -19.55 0.81
CA SER A 23 6.99 -18.76 1.86
C SER A 23 7.19 -19.59 3.13
N TRP A 24 8.14 -19.16 3.96
CA TRP A 24 8.45 -19.78 5.25
C TRP A 24 8.31 -18.77 6.40
N PRO A 25 7.11 -18.22 6.63
CA PRO A 25 6.95 -17.21 7.67
C PRO A 25 7.12 -17.84 9.06
N LEU A 26 7.50 -16.98 10.00
CA LEU A 26 7.56 -17.35 11.41
C LEU A 26 6.15 -17.64 11.91
N LYS A 27 5.98 -18.71 12.68
CA LYS A 27 4.70 -19.13 13.25
C LYS A 27 4.08 -18.08 14.19
N ALA A 28 4.92 -17.20 14.75
CA ALA A 28 4.47 -16.08 15.59
C ALA A 28 3.73 -14.98 14.79
N ARG A 29 3.86 -14.94 13.46
CA ARG A 29 3.16 -13.97 12.61
C ARG A 29 1.81 -14.50 12.16
N ILE A 30 0.83 -13.62 12.03
CA ILE A 30 -0.37 -13.93 11.23
C ILE A 30 0.09 -14.23 9.81
N ASN A 31 -0.33 -15.37 9.27
CA ASN A 31 0.07 -15.78 7.94
C ASN A 31 -0.72 -15.03 6.86
N GLU A 32 -0.15 -14.87 5.65
CA GLU A 32 -0.80 -14.17 4.52
C GLU A 32 -2.22 -14.68 4.24
N ILE A 33 -2.42 -15.99 4.38
CA ILE A 33 -3.68 -16.65 4.04
C ILE A 33 -4.79 -16.21 5.01
N GLU A 34 -4.50 -16.19 6.31
CA GLU A 34 -5.38 -15.69 7.36
C GLU A 34 -5.58 -14.18 7.25
N ALA A 35 -4.51 -13.44 6.98
CA ALA A 35 -4.58 -12.00 6.72
C ALA A 35 -5.55 -11.70 5.57
N ILE A 36 -5.37 -12.32 4.40
CA ILE A 36 -6.26 -12.13 3.25
C ILE A 36 -7.70 -12.52 3.60
N LYS A 37 -7.93 -13.68 4.20
CA LYS A 37 -9.28 -14.12 4.61
C LYS A 37 -9.95 -13.11 5.56
N TYR A 38 -9.20 -12.63 6.54
CA TYR A 38 -9.67 -11.60 7.48
C TYR A 38 -10.02 -10.30 6.75
N LEU A 39 -9.14 -9.79 5.90
CA LEU A 39 -9.36 -8.56 5.15
C LEU A 39 -10.60 -8.65 4.25
N HIS A 40 -10.80 -9.78 3.57
CA HIS A 40 -12.02 -10.04 2.79
C HIS A 40 -13.28 -9.98 3.65
N SER A 41 -13.23 -10.46 4.90
CA SER A 41 -14.36 -10.37 5.83
C SER A 41 -14.64 -8.95 6.35
N VAL A 42 -13.60 -8.13 6.43
CA VAL A 42 -13.67 -6.75 6.96
C VAL A 42 -14.19 -5.77 5.90
N ILE A 43 -13.85 -5.97 4.63
CA ILE A 43 -14.27 -5.11 3.50
C ILE A 43 -14.93 -5.89 2.36
N PRO A 44 -16.08 -6.56 2.59
CA PRO A 44 -16.72 -7.40 1.57
C PRO A 44 -17.07 -6.61 0.29
N ASP A 45 -17.44 -5.33 0.41
CA ASP A 45 -17.79 -4.46 -0.72
C ASP A 45 -16.60 -4.08 -1.62
N LEU A 46 -15.38 -4.23 -1.10
CA LEU A 46 -14.13 -3.93 -1.80
C LEU A 46 -13.22 -5.16 -1.91
N ALA A 47 -13.75 -6.37 -1.68
CA ALA A 47 -12.99 -7.62 -1.74
C ALA A 47 -12.27 -7.85 -3.07
N ASP A 48 -12.81 -7.32 -4.17
CA ASP A 48 -12.19 -7.36 -5.50
C ASP A 48 -10.88 -6.55 -5.61
N HIS A 49 -10.58 -5.70 -4.62
CA HIS A 49 -9.34 -4.92 -4.50
C HIS A 49 -8.31 -5.58 -3.58
N LEU A 50 -8.61 -6.77 -3.07
CA LEU A 50 -7.70 -7.64 -2.34
C LEU A 50 -7.30 -8.87 -3.18
N PRO A 51 -6.23 -9.59 -2.81
CA PRO A 51 -5.83 -10.79 -3.50
C PRO A 51 -6.92 -11.87 -3.40
N ALA A 52 -7.29 -12.47 -4.52
CA ALA A 52 -8.25 -13.54 -4.59
C ALA A 52 -7.50 -14.88 -4.61
N LEU A 53 -7.49 -15.57 -3.46
CA LEU A 53 -6.89 -16.90 -3.33
C LEU A 53 -7.73 -17.94 -4.07
N GLN A 54 -7.07 -18.76 -4.88
CA GLN A 54 -7.66 -19.92 -5.56
C GLN A 54 -7.28 -21.22 -4.86
N PHE A 55 -6.08 -21.26 -4.28
CA PHE A 55 -5.59 -22.36 -3.46
C PHE A 55 -4.69 -21.80 -2.37
N SER A 56 -4.73 -22.43 -1.19
CA SER A 56 -3.82 -22.11 -0.10
C SER A 56 -3.68 -23.32 0.80
N ASP A 57 -2.45 -23.63 1.23
CA ASP A 57 -2.19 -24.70 2.18
C ASP A 57 -0.97 -24.38 3.07
N ASN A 58 -0.96 -24.95 4.27
CA ASN A 58 0.03 -24.70 5.32
C ASN A 58 0.62 -26.01 5.83
N PHE A 59 1.93 -26.15 5.73
CA PHE A 59 2.65 -27.33 6.18
C PHE A 59 3.56 -27.00 7.37
N THR A 60 3.39 -27.75 8.46
CA THR A 60 4.25 -27.63 9.63
C THR A 60 5.59 -28.34 9.41
N VAL A 61 6.64 -27.88 10.07
CA VAL A 61 7.97 -28.53 10.02
C VAL A 61 7.91 -30.04 10.31
N PRO A 62 7.20 -30.53 11.34
CA PRO A 62 7.05 -31.97 11.56
C PRO A 62 6.33 -32.68 10.41
N GLY A 63 5.34 -32.05 9.79
CA GLY A 63 4.59 -32.61 8.66
C GLY A 63 5.39 -32.70 7.35
N LEU A 64 6.50 -31.94 7.24
CA LEU A 64 7.35 -31.91 6.06
C LEU A 64 8.54 -32.89 6.11
N ASP A 65 8.75 -33.56 7.24
CA ASP A 65 9.83 -34.53 7.44
C ASP A 65 11.23 -33.98 7.03
N LEU A 66 11.51 -32.71 7.37
CA LEU A 66 12.70 -32.00 6.91
C LEU A 66 14.00 -32.65 7.43
N PRO A 67 15.09 -32.69 6.64
CA PRO A 67 16.31 -33.40 7.04
C PRO A 67 16.92 -32.97 8.39
N TRP A 68 16.82 -31.69 8.73
CA TRP A 68 17.40 -31.15 9.96
C TRP A 68 16.65 -31.59 11.24
N THR A 69 15.38 -32.01 11.13
CA THR A 69 14.62 -32.53 12.30
C THR A 69 15.10 -33.92 12.74
N LYS A 70 15.90 -34.58 11.90
CA LYS A 70 16.51 -35.90 12.15
C LYS A 70 17.95 -35.79 12.69
N LEU A 71 18.47 -34.56 12.78
CA LEU A 71 19.78 -34.30 13.35
C LEU A 71 19.64 -34.07 14.85
N ASP A 72 20.59 -34.57 15.64
CA ASP A 72 20.63 -34.39 17.11
C ASP A 72 21.12 -32.96 17.46
N LEU A 73 20.32 -31.97 17.05
CA LEU A 73 20.61 -30.54 17.25
C LEU A 73 19.97 -30.06 18.56
N THR A 74 20.74 -29.30 19.35
CA THR A 74 20.18 -28.57 20.49
C THR A 74 19.39 -27.37 19.99
N ILE A 75 18.06 -27.49 19.95
CA ILE A 75 17.16 -26.41 19.54
C ILE A 75 16.81 -25.54 20.75
N THR A 76 17.07 -24.23 20.67
CA THR A 76 16.70 -23.22 21.67
C THR A 76 15.95 -22.06 21.01
N ALA A 77 15.26 -21.25 21.80
CA ALA A 77 14.59 -20.05 21.30
C ALA A 77 15.55 -19.00 20.69
N GLU A 78 16.84 -19.07 21.03
CA GLU A 78 17.88 -18.16 20.54
C GLU A 78 18.42 -18.59 19.16
N ASN A 79 18.51 -19.90 18.91
CA ASN A 79 19.09 -20.45 17.68
C ASN A 79 18.06 -20.95 16.67
N HIS A 80 16.78 -21.02 17.05
CA HIS A 80 15.71 -21.47 16.18
C HIS A 80 14.43 -20.65 16.38
N LYS A 81 13.84 -20.22 15.27
CA LYS A 81 12.52 -19.60 15.24
C LYS A 81 11.58 -20.51 14.46
N GLU A 82 10.52 -20.95 15.11
CA GLU A 82 9.55 -21.86 14.49
C GLU A 82 8.91 -21.20 13.26
N SER A 83 8.91 -21.92 12.15
CA SER A 83 8.34 -21.50 10.85
C SER A 83 7.57 -22.67 10.22
N GLY A 84 6.77 -22.38 9.20
CA GLY A 84 6.06 -23.38 8.40
C GLY A 84 6.07 -23.02 6.93
N LEU A 85 5.94 -24.01 6.04
CA LEU A 85 5.84 -23.75 4.60
C LEU A 85 4.40 -23.38 4.26
N HIS A 86 4.20 -22.19 3.71
CA HIS A 86 2.93 -21.77 3.16
C HIS A 86 2.99 -21.78 1.63
N ILE A 87 1.94 -22.31 1.04
CA ILE A 87 1.74 -22.34 -0.41
C ILE A 87 0.45 -21.59 -0.71
N LEU A 88 0.52 -20.59 -1.58
CA LEU A 88 -0.67 -19.86 -2.03
C LEU A 88 -0.65 -19.70 -3.55
N ALA A 89 -1.80 -19.99 -4.16
CA ALA A 89 -2.09 -19.65 -5.54
C ALA A 89 -3.21 -18.62 -5.56
N SER A 90 -2.99 -17.50 -6.23
CA SER A 90 -3.98 -16.43 -6.36
C SER A 90 -4.34 -16.18 -7.81
N LYS A 91 -5.34 -15.33 -8.02
CA LYS A 91 -5.65 -14.80 -9.33
C LYS A 91 -4.45 -14.03 -9.89
N LEU A 92 -4.20 -14.15 -11.20
CA LEU A 92 -3.13 -13.40 -11.85
C LEU A 92 -3.48 -11.91 -11.93
N TYR A 93 -2.61 -11.10 -11.31
CA TYR A 93 -2.61 -9.65 -11.44
C TYR A 93 -1.40 -9.19 -12.25
N ILE A 94 -1.50 -8.04 -12.91
CA ILE A 94 -0.41 -7.49 -13.72
C ILE A 94 0.07 -6.15 -13.15
N LYS A 95 1.30 -5.78 -13.48
CA LYS A 95 1.98 -4.60 -12.94
C LYS A 95 1.35 -3.30 -13.44
N LEU A 96 1.36 -2.24 -12.62
CA LEU A 96 0.73 -0.94 -12.93
C LEU A 96 1.18 -0.32 -14.26
N TRP A 97 2.44 -0.51 -14.65
CA TRP A 97 2.94 -0.02 -15.95
C TRP A 97 2.29 -0.70 -17.16
N LYS A 98 1.48 -1.75 -16.97
CA LYS A 98 0.68 -2.40 -18.01
C LYS A 98 -0.78 -1.93 -18.05
N ALA A 99 -1.08 -0.77 -17.45
CA ALA A 99 -2.44 -0.25 -17.36
C ALA A 99 -3.10 0.06 -18.72
N GLY A 100 -2.32 0.34 -19.76
CA GLY A 100 -2.83 0.66 -21.11
C GLY A 100 -3.19 2.14 -21.31
N SER A 101 -3.47 2.88 -20.24
CA SER A 101 -3.63 4.34 -20.26
C SER A 101 -3.33 4.98 -18.91
N VAL A 102 -3.20 6.31 -18.88
CA VAL A 102 -2.98 7.08 -17.66
C VAL A 102 -4.22 7.03 -16.76
N GLU A 103 -5.42 7.03 -17.33
CA GLU A 103 -6.70 6.92 -16.63
C GLU A 103 -6.86 5.55 -15.96
N ALA A 104 -6.48 4.47 -16.67
CA ALA A 104 -6.46 3.13 -16.11
C ALA A 104 -5.47 3.04 -14.93
N PHE A 105 -4.28 3.64 -15.07
CA PHE A 105 -3.30 3.73 -13.99
C PHE A 105 -3.84 4.51 -12.79
N LYS A 106 -4.44 5.69 -13.03
CA LYS A 106 -5.09 6.53 -12.01
C LYS A 106 -6.16 5.76 -11.25
N GLN A 107 -7.02 5.04 -11.97
CA GLN A 107 -8.07 4.23 -11.36
C GLN A 107 -7.48 3.11 -10.49
N ALA A 108 -6.49 2.36 -11.01
CA ALA A 108 -5.87 1.28 -10.25
C ALA A 108 -5.15 1.78 -8.99
N TRP A 109 -4.44 2.89 -9.09
CA TRP A 109 -3.80 3.50 -7.91
C TRP A 109 -4.82 3.98 -6.89
N LEU A 110 -5.89 4.65 -7.33
CA LEU A 110 -6.95 5.17 -6.46
C LEU A 110 -7.72 4.04 -5.77
N ASP A 111 -8.00 2.96 -6.49
CA ASP A 111 -8.61 1.76 -5.94
C ASP A 111 -7.81 1.18 -4.77
N CYS A 112 -6.49 1.14 -4.88
CA CYS A 112 -5.60 0.68 -3.80
C CYS A 112 -5.62 1.63 -2.59
N VAL A 113 -5.62 2.95 -2.82
CA VAL A 113 -5.71 3.96 -1.74
C VAL A 113 -7.03 3.82 -0.97
N GLU A 114 -8.15 3.69 -1.68
CA GLU A 114 -9.46 3.50 -1.05
C GLU A 114 -9.58 2.16 -0.33
N CYS A 115 -9.08 1.07 -0.93
CA CYS A 115 -9.06 -0.26 -0.34
C CYS A 115 -8.29 -0.25 0.97
N HIS A 116 -7.10 0.33 0.98
CA HIS A 116 -6.26 0.42 2.17
C HIS A 116 -6.92 1.23 3.28
N TYR A 117 -7.51 2.39 2.97
CA TYR A 117 -8.23 3.17 3.97
C TYR A 117 -9.39 2.41 4.61
N GLN A 118 -10.17 1.68 3.81
CA GLN A 118 -11.29 0.88 4.31
C GLN A 118 -10.83 -0.30 5.17
N VAL A 119 -9.74 -0.94 4.78
CA VAL A 119 -9.07 -1.97 5.59
C VAL A 119 -8.62 -1.38 6.93
N TRP A 120 -7.90 -0.25 6.89
CA TRP A 120 -7.38 0.40 8.10
C TRP A 120 -8.49 0.88 9.03
N THR A 121 -9.55 1.51 8.53
CA THR A 121 -10.63 2.01 9.38
C THR A 121 -11.47 0.90 10.03
N LYS A 122 -11.64 -0.24 9.34
CA LYS A 122 -12.51 -1.33 9.82
C LYS A 122 -11.76 -2.46 10.55
N GLY A 123 -10.48 -2.67 10.24
CA GLY A 123 -9.67 -3.74 10.83
C GLY A 123 -8.38 -3.27 11.51
N GLU A 124 -7.99 -2.01 11.31
CA GLU A 124 -6.76 -1.39 11.82
C GLU A 124 -5.38 -1.94 11.35
N PRO A 125 -5.21 -2.75 10.28
CA PRO A 125 -3.87 -3.06 9.82
C PRO A 125 -3.31 -1.93 8.95
N LEU A 126 -2.03 -1.62 9.17
CA LEU A 126 -1.18 -0.86 8.25
C LEU A 126 -0.42 -1.87 7.38
N HIS A 127 -0.25 -1.59 6.09
CA HIS A 127 0.36 -2.53 5.15
C HIS A 127 1.88 -2.61 5.32
N ARG A 128 2.54 -1.48 5.59
CA ARG A 128 3.97 -1.33 5.94
C ARG A 128 4.99 -1.65 4.84
N ASP A 129 4.54 -2.05 3.66
CA ASP A 129 5.40 -2.28 2.49
C ASP A 129 4.67 -1.94 1.19
N LEU A 130 4.04 -0.77 1.16
CA LEU A 130 3.52 -0.24 -0.08
C LEU A 130 4.69 0.00 -1.04
N SER A 131 4.61 -0.61 -2.23
CA SER A 131 5.62 -0.51 -3.28
C SER A 131 4.97 -0.65 -4.67
N GLU A 132 5.71 -0.31 -5.72
CA GLU A 132 5.27 -0.55 -7.10
C GLU A 132 4.98 -2.03 -7.41
N ASN A 133 5.50 -2.95 -6.59
CA ASN A 133 5.30 -4.38 -6.77
C ASN A 133 4.03 -4.91 -6.11
N ASN A 134 3.50 -4.16 -5.14
CA ASN A 134 2.37 -4.57 -4.29
C ASN A 134 1.06 -3.90 -4.72
N LEU A 135 1.11 -2.73 -5.37
CA LEU A 135 -0.02 -2.22 -6.12
C LEU A 135 -0.04 -2.89 -7.49
N MET A 136 -1.09 -3.66 -7.75
CA MET A 136 -1.26 -4.42 -8.97
C MET A 136 -2.56 -4.01 -9.66
N LEU A 137 -2.74 -4.41 -10.92
CA LEU A 137 -4.00 -4.23 -11.62
C LEU A 137 -4.60 -5.56 -12.09
N TYR A 138 -5.92 -5.58 -12.11
CA TYR A 138 -6.72 -6.62 -12.71
C TYR A 138 -7.52 -6.02 -13.87
N LEU A 139 -7.37 -6.61 -15.07
CA LEU A 139 -8.23 -6.30 -16.22
C LEU A 139 -9.40 -7.29 -16.21
N GLY A 140 -10.59 -6.78 -15.87
CA GLY A 140 -11.82 -7.54 -15.93
C GLY A 140 -12.16 -7.98 -17.36
N LYS A 141 -12.95 -9.04 -17.48
CA LYS A 141 -13.48 -9.50 -18.79
C LYS A 141 -14.38 -8.44 -19.46
N ASP A 142 -14.92 -7.52 -18.66
CA ASP A 142 -15.69 -6.35 -19.09
C ASP A 142 -14.82 -5.17 -19.54
N GLY A 143 -13.49 -5.35 -19.58
CA GLY A 143 -12.53 -4.30 -19.92
C GLY A 143 -12.29 -3.29 -18.81
N LYS A 144 -12.91 -3.46 -17.63
CA LYS A 144 -12.72 -2.54 -16.50
C LYS A 144 -11.42 -2.86 -15.78
N VAL A 145 -10.69 -1.80 -15.46
CA VAL A 145 -9.48 -1.87 -14.64
C VAL A 145 -9.88 -1.82 -13.17
N LYS A 146 -9.28 -2.70 -12.36
CA LYS A 146 -9.33 -2.62 -10.90
C LYS A 146 -7.91 -2.60 -10.34
N GLY A 147 -7.67 -1.73 -9.37
CA GLY A 147 -6.46 -1.82 -8.53
C GLY A 147 -6.60 -2.93 -7.51
N VAL A 148 -5.52 -3.64 -7.24
CA VAL A 148 -5.46 -4.69 -6.23
C VAL A 148 -4.23 -4.47 -5.37
N LEU A 149 -4.45 -4.38 -4.05
CA LEU A 149 -3.37 -4.23 -3.09
C LEU A 149 -2.95 -5.60 -2.56
N ASN A 150 -1.76 -6.03 -2.94
CA ASN A 150 -1.22 -7.37 -2.72
C ASN A 150 -0.12 -7.39 -1.65
N ASP A 151 0.19 -8.58 -1.13
CA ASP A 151 1.30 -8.85 -0.21
C ASP A 151 1.16 -8.24 1.19
N TRP A 152 0.21 -8.79 1.96
CA TRP A 152 -0.10 -8.35 3.33
C TRP A 152 0.73 -9.07 4.42
N ASP A 153 1.81 -9.75 4.03
CA ASP A 153 2.62 -10.61 4.90
C ASP A 153 3.28 -9.91 6.10
N ILE A 154 3.47 -8.60 6.00
CA ILE A 154 4.13 -7.80 7.04
C ILE A 154 3.24 -6.70 7.62
N ALA A 155 1.94 -6.76 7.30
CA ALA A 155 0.97 -5.82 7.81
C ALA A 155 0.84 -5.94 9.34
N SER A 156 0.57 -4.81 10.00
CA SER A 156 0.47 -4.74 11.45
C SER A 156 -0.91 -5.19 11.93
N PHE A 157 -1.12 -6.50 12.07
CA PHE A 157 -2.34 -7.00 12.68
C PHE A 157 -2.27 -6.95 14.22
N LYS A 158 -3.43 -6.77 14.85
CA LYS A 158 -3.58 -7.00 16.30
C LYS A 158 -3.48 -8.49 16.58
N ASN A 159 -2.72 -8.86 17.60
CA ASN A 159 -2.68 -10.22 18.11
C ASN A 159 -3.97 -10.56 18.89
N ALA A 160 -4.08 -11.79 19.40
CA ALA A 160 -5.24 -12.26 20.17
C ALA A 160 -5.55 -11.44 21.44
N LEU A 161 -4.60 -10.63 21.91
CA LEU A 161 -4.76 -9.73 23.06
C LEU A 161 -5.18 -8.30 22.64
N GLY A 162 -5.49 -8.09 21.37
CA GLY A 162 -5.83 -6.77 20.82
C GLY A 162 -4.64 -5.82 20.70
N GLN A 163 -3.41 -6.30 20.91
CA GLN A 163 -2.20 -5.50 20.83
C GLN A 163 -1.58 -5.62 19.44
N ILE A 164 -1.16 -4.50 18.84
CA ILE A 164 -0.35 -4.53 17.62
C ILE A 164 0.95 -5.26 17.95
N ASP A 165 1.34 -6.22 17.11
CA ASP A 165 2.60 -6.95 17.28
C ASP A 165 3.83 -6.07 16.99
N ARG A 166 4.13 -5.18 17.95
CA ARG A 166 5.21 -4.18 17.86
C ARG A 166 6.60 -4.81 17.94
N LEU A 167 6.74 -5.96 18.59
CA LEU A 167 8.03 -6.66 18.75
C LEU A 167 8.55 -7.16 17.41
N PHE A 168 7.69 -7.80 16.60
CA PHE A 168 8.08 -8.21 15.24
C PHE A 168 8.10 -7.03 14.26
N ALA A 169 7.32 -5.97 14.52
CA ALA A 169 7.35 -4.74 13.75
C ALA A 169 8.64 -3.93 13.91
N ALA A 170 9.27 -3.96 15.09
CA ALA A 170 10.47 -3.19 15.41
C ALA A 170 11.79 -3.87 14.97
N HIS A 171 11.84 -5.20 14.90
CA HIS A 171 13.08 -5.93 14.61
C HIS A 171 13.53 -5.86 13.14
N HIS A 172 12.69 -5.35 12.25
CA HIS A 172 12.99 -5.20 10.85
C HIS A 172 12.52 -3.81 10.44
N ARG A 173 13.44 -2.93 9.99
CA ARG A 173 13.07 -1.76 9.17
C ARG A 173 12.46 -2.29 7.86
N THR A 174 11.24 -2.79 7.95
CA THR A 174 10.49 -3.39 6.86
C THR A 174 9.93 -2.29 5.98
N GLY A 175 10.00 -2.49 4.69
CA GLY A 175 9.49 -1.56 3.69
C GLY A 175 10.46 -1.46 2.53
N THR A 176 9.94 -1.07 1.38
CA THR A 176 10.74 -0.84 0.17
C THR A 176 11.27 0.61 0.22
N PRO A 177 12.58 0.86 0.44
CA PRO A 177 13.10 2.16 0.86
C PRO A 177 12.73 3.39 -0.01
N PRO A 178 12.70 3.30 -1.35
CA PRO A 178 12.23 4.40 -2.20
C PRO A 178 10.80 4.88 -1.87
N PHE A 179 9.95 3.99 -1.35
CA PHE A 179 8.54 4.26 -1.04
C PHE A 179 8.27 4.51 0.44
N MET A 180 9.23 4.30 1.34
CA MET A 180 9.04 4.59 2.76
C MET A 180 8.86 6.09 3.03
N ALA A 181 7.99 6.44 3.98
CA ALA A 181 7.86 7.80 4.50
C ALA A 181 9.19 8.31 5.11
N MET A 182 9.44 9.63 5.05
CA MET A 182 10.71 10.19 5.55
C MET A 182 10.99 9.86 7.02
N ASP A 183 9.95 9.90 7.85
CA ASP A 183 10.05 9.61 9.28
C ASP A 183 10.55 8.18 9.54
N LEU A 184 10.18 7.24 8.67
CA LEU A 184 10.56 5.83 8.78
C LEU A 184 11.99 5.53 8.30
N LEU A 185 12.64 6.49 7.64
CA LEU A 185 14.01 6.33 7.13
C LEU A 185 15.09 6.74 8.13
N ALA A 186 14.73 7.35 9.26
CA ALA A 186 15.70 7.79 10.26
C ALA A 186 16.44 6.60 10.90
N SER A 187 17.77 6.71 10.97
CA SER A 187 18.57 5.72 11.68
C SER A 187 18.57 5.99 13.19
N SER A 188 17.56 5.47 13.90
CA SER A 188 17.46 5.50 15.36
C SER A 188 17.63 4.10 15.98
N SER A 189 18.02 4.07 17.26
CA SER A 189 18.12 2.84 18.07
C SER A 189 16.76 2.18 18.31
N GLU A 190 15.70 2.98 18.36
CA GLU A 190 14.31 2.53 18.38
C GLU A 190 13.64 2.93 17.07
N PRO A 191 13.05 1.98 16.32
CA PRO A 191 12.39 2.30 15.07
C PRO A 191 11.13 3.14 15.32
N PRO A 192 10.86 4.15 14.48
CA PRO A 192 9.70 5.01 14.61
C PRO A 192 8.39 4.21 14.48
N THR A 193 7.35 4.68 15.17
CA THR A 193 6.01 4.10 15.06
C THR A 193 5.48 4.29 13.63
N HIS A 194 4.96 3.21 13.03
CA HIS A 194 4.31 3.31 11.73
C HIS A 194 2.88 3.82 11.91
N LEU A 195 2.53 4.90 11.21
CA LEU A 195 1.24 5.59 11.29
C LEU A 195 0.56 5.60 9.92
N TYR A 196 -0.75 5.78 9.88
CA TYR A 196 -1.50 5.82 8.62
C TYR A 196 -1.01 6.94 7.67
N ARG A 197 -0.56 8.08 8.20
CA ARG A 197 0.05 9.15 7.39
C ARG A 197 1.29 8.70 6.60
N HIS A 198 2.04 7.71 7.10
CA HIS A 198 3.18 7.14 6.39
C HIS A 198 2.75 6.30 5.18
N GLU A 199 1.59 5.63 5.26
CA GLU A 199 1.01 4.89 4.14
C GLU A 199 0.57 5.87 3.03
N LEU A 200 -0.03 7.01 3.38
CA LEU A 200 -0.38 8.07 2.43
C LEU A 200 0.83 8.65 1.71
N GLU A 201 1.93 8.89 2.42
CA GLU A 201 3.18 9.34 1.80
C GLU A 201 3.77 8.26 0.88
N SER A 202 3.67 6.99 1.27
CA SER A 202 4.10 5.87 0.42
C SER A 202 3.29 5.81 -0.88
N PHE A 203 1.97 6.00 -0.80
CA PHE A 203 1.12 6.13 -1.99
C PHE A 203 1.53 7.29 -2.89
N PHE A 204 1.88 8.46 -2.32
CA PHE A 204 2.42 9.59 -3.09
C PHE A 204 3.71 9.22 -3.81
N TYR A 205 4.66 8.55 -3.14
CA TYR A 205 5.90 8.12 -3.78
C TYR A 205 5.64 7.13 -4.92
N ILE A 206 4.71 6.18 -4.77
CA ILE A 206 4.37 5.24 -5.84
C ILE A 206 3.72 5.96 -7.03
N LEU A 207 2.89 6.97 -6.76
CA LEU A 207 2.27 7.80 -7.81
C LEU A 207 3.34 8.56 -8.62
N LEU A 208 4.27 9.21 -7.92
CA LEU A 208 5.39 9.94 -8.52
C LEU A 208 6.31 8.97 -9.28
N TRP A 209 6.62 7.83 -8.68
CA TRP A 209 7.46 6.79 -9.30
C TRP A 209 6.87 6.26 -10.59
N GLY A 210 5.56 6.03 -10.62
CA GLY A 210 4.87 5.63 -11.84
C GLY A 210 4.93 6.70 -12.93
N ALA A 211 4.73 7.96 -12.57
CA ALA A 211 4.79 9.09 -13.51
C ALA A 211 6.19 9.33 -14.10
N LEU A 212 7.25 8.93 -13.37
CA LEU A 212 8.65 9.02 -13.82
C LEU A 212 9.04 7.83 -14.71
N HIS A 213 8.60 6.63 -14.37
CA HIS A 213 9.19 5.41 -14.92
C HIS A 213 8.27 4.60 -15.84
N TYR A 214 6.95 4.77 -15.79
CA TYR A 214 6.05 3.89 -16.52
C TYR A 214 5.74 4.44 -17.91
N ASP A 215 5.86 3.58 -18.92
CA ASP A 215 5.21 3.79 -20.20
C ASP A 215 3.97 2.91 -20.24
N VAL A 216 2.83 3.48 -19.83
CA VAL A 216 1.57 2.73 -19.70
C VAL A 216 0.94 2.36 -21.04
N VAL A 217 1.32 3.04 -22.12
CA VAL A 217 0.82 2.76 -23.48
C VAL A 217 1.58 1.57 -24.05
N VAL A 218 2.91 1.55 -23.93
CA VAL A 218 3.75 0.45 -24.38
C VAL A 218 3.70 -0.74 -23.42
N GLY A 219 3.44 -0.49 -22.13
CA GLY A 219 3.32 -1.53 -21.12
C GLY A 219 4.65 -1.89 -20.44
N ILE A 220 5.57 -0.93 -20.28
CA ILE A 220 6.93 -1.15 -19.76
C ILE A 220 7.29 -0.20 -18.60
N ARG A 221 8.22 -0.63 -17.75
CA ARG A 221 8.89 0.20 -16.74
C ARG A 221 10.29 0.55 -17.24
N HIS A 222 10.59 1.83 -17.37
CA HIS A 222 11.93 2.31 -17.69
C HIS A 222 12.88 2.20 -16.48
N PRO A 223 14.21 2.23 -16.73
CA PRO A 223 15.19 2.40 -15.66
C PRO A 223 14.96 3.67 -14.85
N THR A 224 15.46 3.68 -13.62
CA THR A 224 15.32 4.80 -12.69
C THR A 224 15.98 6.06 -13.25
N VAL A 225 15.25 7.18 -13.28
CA VAL A 225 15.76 8.46 -13.81
C VAL A 225 16.79 9.08 -12.87
N GLU A 226 17.77 9.81 -13.41
CA GLU A 226 18.91 10.35 -12.65
C GLU A 226 18.48 11.19 -11.44
N GLU A 227 17.39 11.95 -11.57
CA GLU A 227 16.87 12.84 -10.55
C GLU A 227 16.44 12.12 -9.26
N VAL A 228 16.05 10.85 -9.37
CA VAL A 228 15.62 10.03 -8.22
C VAL A 228 16.46 8.76 -8.01
N LYS A 229 17.53 8.54 -8.78
CA LYS A 229 18.50 7.47 -8.49
C LYS A 229 19.01 7.45 -7.05
N PRO A 230 19.28 8.60 -6.40
CA PRO A 230 19.66 8.61 -4.99
C PRO A 230 18.62 8.03 -4.02
N TRP A 231 17.38 7.80 -4.48
CA TRP A 231 16.33 7.18 -3.68
C TRP A 231 16.45 5.66 -3.63
N GLU A 232 17.38 5.06 -4.39
CA GLU A 232 17.71 3.62 -4.38
C GLU A 232 19.03 3.34 -3.63
N GLU A 233 19.62 4.34 -2.98
CA GLU A 233 20.86 4.22 -2.19
C GLU A 233 20.57 3.75 -0.74
N GLY A 234 21.44 4.10 0.22
CA GLY A 234 21.24 3.79 1.64
C GLY A 234 20.17 4.68 2.30
N LEU A 235 19.55 4.19 3.37
CA LEU A 235 18.42 4.85 4.05
C LEU A 235 18.66 6.34 4.37
N ASP A 236 19.85 6.69 4.86
CA ASP A 236 20.20 8.07 5.18
C ASP A 236 20.27 8.95 3.92
N ALA A 237 20.82 8.43 2.82
CA ALA A 237 20.87 9.13 1.54
C ALA A 237 19.46 9.38 0.98
N ILE A 238 18.60 8.35 1.02
CA ILE A 238 17.19 8.44 0.62
C ILE A 238 16.50 9.53 1.44
N ARG A 239 16.67 9.50 2.77
CA ARG A 239 16.07 10.49 3.68
C ARG A 239 16.53 11.91 3.35
N CYS A 240 17.84 12.14 3.23
CA CYS A 240 18.38 13.46 2.89
C CYS A 240 17.82 14.01 1.57
N LYS A 241 17.62 13.13 0.58
CA LYS A 241 17.09 13.52 -0.73
C LYS A 241 15.61 13.84 -0.68
N LYS A 242 14.82 13.09 0.07
CA LYS A 242 13.40 13.40 0.30
C LYS A 242 13.22 14.70 1.11
N VAL A 243 14.06 14.93 2.13
CA VAL A 243 14.07 16.21 2.87
C VAL A 243 14.35 17.38 1.91
N THR A 244 15.35 17.23 1.04
CA THR A 244 15.67 18.25 0.02
C THR A 244 14.48 18.47 -0.94
N PHE A 245 13.86 17.39 -1.41
CA PHE A 245 12.69 17.43 -2.29
C PHE A 245 11.52 18.24 -1.66
N PHE A 246 11.23 18.04 -0.38
CA PHE A 246 10.19 18.79 0.32
C PHE A 246 10.64 20.15 0.87
N SER A 247 11.92 20.51 0.77
CA SER A 247 12.44 21.78 1.33
C SER A 247 11.91 23.00 0.58
N ARG A 248 12.18 23.10 -0.72
CA ARG A 248 11.69 24.19 -1.58
C ARG A 248 11.23 23.63 -2.91
N TYR A 249 10.21 24.22 -3.52
CA TYR A 249 9.68 23.78 -4.81
C TYR A 249 10.76 23.74 -5.91
N ARG A 250 11.70 24.69 -5.92
CA ARG A 250 12.83 24.71 -6.86
C ARG A 250 13.73 23.48 -6.77
N ASP A 251 13.81 22.85 -5.60
CA ASP A 251 14.62 21.66 -5.37
C ASP A 251 13.85 20.39 -5.84
N ALA A 252 12.51 20.43 -5.88
CA ALA A 252 11.65 19.39 -6.47
C ALA A 252 11.47 19.53 -7.99
N GLU A 253 11.69 20.74 -8.53
CA GLU A 253 11.45 21.04 -9.94
C GLU A 253 12.17 20.12 -10.93
N PRO A 254 13.44 19.70 -10.73
CA PRO A 254 14.10 18.74 -11.61
C PRO A 254 13.35 17.40 -11.69
N VAL A 255 12.91 16.86 -10.55
CA VAL A 255 12.13 15.62 -10.49
C VAL A 255 10.81 15.79 -11.25
N PHE A 256 10.12 16.91 -11.07
CA PHE A 256 8.86 17.14 -11.79
C PHE A 256 9.04 17.36 -13.29
N LYS A 257 10.18 17.93 -13.73
CA LYS A 257 10.54 18.07 -15.15
C LYS A 257 10.86 16.73 -15.80
N ALA A 258 11.33 15.74 -15.02
CA ALA A 258 11.58 14.38 -15.49
C ALA A 258 10.30 13.53 -15.65
N ILE A 259 9.15 13.99 -15.15
CA ILE A 259 7.86 13.30 -15.34
C ILE A 259 7.57 13.14 -16.83
N ARG A 260 7.19 11.92 -17.22
CA ARG A 260 6.96 11.57 -18.61
C ARG A 260 5.82 12.39 -19.24
N PRO A 261 5.87 12.69 -20.55
CA PRO A 261 4.91 13.58 -21.20
C PRO A 261 3.44 13.18 -21.00
N GLU A 262 3.13 11.88 -21.09
CA GLU A 262 1.78 11.33 -20.89
C GLU A 262 1.23 11.59 -19.48
N PHE A 263 2.10 11.72 -18.47
CA PHE A 263 1.72 11.97 -17.09
C PHE A 263 1.68 13.46 -16.69
N GLN A 264 1.86 14.40 -17.62
CA GLN A 264 1.84 15.83 -17.29
C GLN A 264 0.45 16.31 -16.81
N GLY A 265 -0.63 15.67 -17.27
CA GLY A 265 -1.98 15.89 -16.72
C GLY A 265 -2.06 15.42 -15.26
N LEU A 266 -1.62 14.18 -14.99
CA LEU A 266 -1.55 13.61 -13.65
C LEU A 266 -0.69 14.46 -12.70
N ARG A 267 0.43 15.00 -13.19
CA ARG A 267 1.30 15.88 -12.43
C ARG A 267 0.53 17.06 -11.84
N LYS A 268 -0.19 17.79 -12.70
CA LYS A 268 -0.94 19.00 -12.34
C LYS A 268 -2.15 18.68 -11.48
N GLU A 269 -2.83 17.58 -11.78
CA GLU A 269 -4.07 17.22 -11.11
C GLU A 269 -3.83 16.62 -9.73
N TRP A 270 -2.84 15.73 -9.58
CA TRP A 270 -2.67 14.92 -8.37
C TRP A 270 -1.29 15.08 -7.72
N ILE A 271 -0.19 14.98 -8.46
CA ILE A 271 1.16 14.94 -7.87
C ILE A 271 1.53 16.26 -7.19
N GLU A 272 1.38 17.40 -7.87
CA GLU A 272 1.71 18.70 -7.29
C GLU A 272 0.80 19.09 -6.12
N PRO A 273 -0.54 18.89 -6.18
CA PRO A 273 -1.40 19.09 -5.02
C PRO A 273 -1.01 18.23 -3.81
N LEU A 274 -0.67 16.95 -4.01
CA LEU A 274 -0.20 16.08 -2.94
C LEU A 274 1.17 16.49 -2.41
N TYR A 275 2.08 16.95 -3.28
CA TYR A 275 3.36 17.52 -2.86
C TYR A 275 3.15 18.68 -1.88
N TRP A 276 2.27 19.63 -2.22
CA TRP A 276 1.99 20.77 -1.36
C TRP A 276 1.30 20.37 -0.05
N LEU A 277 0.40 19.38 -0.09
CA LEU A 277 -0.24 18.84 1.11
C LEU A 277 0.80 18.24 2.07
N ILE A 278 1.63 17.33 1.59
CA ILE A 278 2.64 16.64 2.39
C ILE A 278 3.69 17.63 2.89
N LYS A 279 4.18 18.52 2.02
CA LYS A 279 5.09 19.61 2.42
C LYS A 279 4.49 20.47 3.54
N GLY A 280 3.23 20.86 3.40
CA GLY A 280 2.53 21.68 4.39
C GLY A 280 2.32 20.95 5.72
N ALA A 281 2.14 19.63 5.69
CA ALA A 281 2.04 18.79 6.88
C ALA A 281 3.38 18.75 7.64
N TYR A 282 4.49 18.45 6.94
CA TYR A 282 5.83 18.49 7.53
C TYR A 282 6.18 19.85 8.13
N ASN A 283 5.91 20.93 7.40
CA ASN A 283 6.17 22.30 7.87
C ASN A 283 5.31 22.72 9.09
N SER A 284 4.30 21.94 9.45
CA SER A 284 3.41 22.24 10.59
C SER A 284 3.82 21.57 11.88
N GLU A 285 4.75 20.62 11.82
CA GLU A 285 5.26 19.93 12.99
C GLU A 285 6.02 20.94 13.88
N PRO A 286 5.72 21.02 15.19
CA PRO A 286 6.43 21.92 16.08
C PRO A 286 7.92 21.53 16.20
N GLU A 287 8.81 22.52 16.13
CA GLU A 287 10.21 22.32 16.50
C GLU A 287 10.30 22.21 18.04
N VAL A 288 10.93 21.14 18.53
CA VAL A 288 11.23 20.98 19.97
C VAL A 288 12.69 21.40 20.21
N PRO A 289 12.96 22.46 20.99
CA PRO A 289 14.31 22.86 21.34
C PRO A 289 15.07 21.74 22.07
N PRO A 290 16.37 21.54 21.80
CA PRO A 290 17.15 20.44 22.36
C PRO A 290 17.37 20.52 23.89
N ASP A 291 17.07 21.65 24.51
CA ASP A 291 17.19 21.93 25.96
C ASP A 291 15.90 21.63 26.75
N GLN A 292 14.81 21.28 26.09
CA GLN A 292 13.58 20.81 26.73
C GLN A 292 13.51 19.27 26.62
N GLU A 293 13.16 18.59 27.72
CA GLU A 293 12.76 17.17 27.62
C GLU A 293 11.71 17.06 26.51
N VAL A 294 11.86 16.05 25.63
CA VAL A 294 10.95 15.76 24.53
C VAL A 294 9.59 15.36 25.13
N GLN A 295 8.83 16.35 25.58
CA GLN A 295 7.42 16.22 25.82
C GLN A 295 6.78 16.65 24.51
N PRO A 296 6.19 15.70 23.75
CA PRO A 296 5.39 16.06 22.59
C PRO A 296 4.45 17.17 23.02
N ALA A 297 4.42 18.29 22.29
CA ALA A 297 3.48 19.38 22.58
C ALA A 297 2.10 18.74 22.83
N ALA A 298 1.61 18.78 24.08
CA ALA A 298 0.56 17.88 24.55
C ALA A 298 -0.78 18.02 23.81
N SER A 299 -0.92 19.08 23.00
CA SER A 299 -2.08 19.39 22.18
C SER A 299 -1.88 19.18 20.68
N TYR A 300 -0.67 18.84 20.20
CA TYR A 300 -0.42 18.62 18.78
C TYR A 300 -0.66 17.15 18.40
N ASP A 301 -1.47 16.94 17.37
CA ASP A 301 -1.73 15.62 16.81
C ASP A 301 -0.60 15.21 15.87
N TYR A 302 0.37 14.44 16.38
CA TYR A 302 1.47 13.90 15.59
C TYR A 302 1.06 12.76 14.63
N ASP A 303 -0.11 12.14 14.86
CA ASP A 303 -0.59 11.03 14.04
C ASP A 303 -1.05 11.52 12.66
N THR A 304 -1.48 12.79 12.58
CA THR A 304 -2.01 13.40 11.35
C THR A 304 -1.41 14.77 11.00
N TYR A 305 -0.34 15.18 11.68
CA TYR A 305 0.23 16.54 11.57
C TYR A 305 -0.82 17.64 11.84
N GLY A 306 -1.52 17.56 12.97
CA GLY A 306 -2.55 18.52 13.34
C GLY A 306 -3.77 18.49 12.41
N GLY A 307 -4.15 17.30 11.91
CA GLY A 307 -5.26 17.11 10.96
C GLY A 307 -4.91 17.41 9.50
N ARG A 308 -3.66 17.72 9.17
CA ARG A 308 -3.25 18.16 7.83
C ARG A 308 -3.05 17.01 6.86
N LEU A 309 -2.50 15.88 7.32
CA LEU A 309 -2.29 14.68 6.49
C LEU A 309 -3.20 13.56 6.97
N THR A 310 -4.40 13.52 6.41
CA THR A 310 -5.41 12.49 6.62
C THR A 310 -5.86 11.95 5.27
N PHE A 311 -6.55 10.81 5.25
CA PHE A 311 -7.16 10.31 4.01
C PHE A 311 -8.06 11.37 3.36
N TRP A 312 -8.86 12.10 4.15
CA TRP A 312 -9.79 13.09 3.63
C TRP A 312 -9.10 14.32 3.04
N THR A 313 -8.05 14.84 3.69
CA THR A 313 -7.28 15.96 3.12
C THR A 313 -6.50 15.51 1.88
N PHE A 314 -6.04 14.27 1.84
CA PHE A 314 -5.40 13.64 0.69
C PHE A 314 -6.35 13.53 -0.51
N MET A 315 -7.55 12.97 -0.30
CA MET A 315 -8.59 12.85 -1.33
C MET A 315 -9.07 14.23 -1.83
N LYS A 316 -9.23 15.19 -0.92
CA LYS A 316 -9.57 16.58 -1.26
C LYS A 316 -8.50 17.23 -2.12
N ALA A 317 -7.21 17.01 -1.84
CA ALA A 317 -6.11 17.58 -2.62
C ALA A 317 -6.13 17.12 -4.08
N ILE A 318 -6.47 15.86 -4.33
CA ILE A 318 -6.59 15.29 -5.69
C ILE A 318 -7.99 15.43 -6.30
N LYS A 319 -8.90 16.12 -5.60
CA LYS A 319 -10.31 16.34 -6.00
C LYS A 319 -11.04 15.04 -6.35
N GLN A 320 -10.82 14.00 -5.55
CA GLN A 320 -11.52 12.73 -5.68
C GLN A 320 -12.44 12.50 -4.48
N GLU A 321 -13.60 11.90 -4.76
CA GLU A 321 -14.51 11.40 -3.74
C GLU A 321 -14.44 9.88 -3.72
N PRO A 322 -14.25 9.26 -2.54
CA PRO A 322 -14.13 7.82 -2.44
C PRO A 322 -15.42 7.12 -2.88
N ARG A 323 -15.30 6.02 -3.62
CA ARG A 323 -16.45 5.35 -4.26
C ARG A 323 -17.52 4.89 -3.27
N TRP A 324 -17.11 4.49 -2.06
CA TRP A 324 -18.02 4.02 -1.01
C TRP A 324 -18.77 5.15 -0.30
N ALA A 325 -18.20 6.35 -0.15
CA ALA A 325 -18.88 7.47 0.51
C ALA A 325 -20.15 7.91 -0.26
N ARG A 326 -20.12 7.84 -1.59
CA ARG A 326 -21.31 8.10 -2.42
C ARG A 326 -22.43 7.08 -2.20
N LYS A 327 -22.07 5.82 -1.91
CA LYS A 327 -23.04 4.75 -1.61
C LYS A 327 -23.69 4.99 -0.26
N GLU A 328 -22.89 5.27 0.77
CA GLU A 328 -23.38 5.55 2.13
C GLU A 328 -24.35 6.75 2.15
N GLU A 329 -24.02 7.85 1.45
CA GLU A 329 -24.94 9.00 1.32
C GLU A 329 -26.24 8.63 0.59
N THR A 330 -26.16 7.80 -0.44
CA THR A 330 -27.34 7.35 -1.21
C THR A 330 -28.21 6.41 -0.37
N GLU A 331 -27.61 5.53 0.41
CA GLU A 331 -28.31 4.60 1.31
C GLU A 331 -28.97 5.36 2.47
N LEU A 332 -28.28 6.33 3.08
CA LEU A 332 -28.84 7.19 4.11
C LEU A 332 -30.03 8.03 3.61
N ARG A 333 -29.98 8.52 2.36
CA ARG A 333 -31.11 9.23 1.74
C ARG A 333 -32.30 8.30 1.54
N LYS A 334 -32.08 7.09 1.03
CA LYS A 334 -33.14 6.08 0.85
C LYS A 334 -33.77 5.66 2.19
N GLU A 335 -32.96 5.48 3.23
CA GLU A 335 -33.48 5.19 4.58
C GLU A 335 -34.29 6.36 5.16
N GLY A 336 -33.88 7.60 4.88
CA GLY A 336 -34.61 8.81 5.25
C GLY A 336 -35.98 8.88 4.57
N GLU A 337 -36.04 8.62 3.25
CA GLU A 337 -37.26 8.60 2.45
C GLU A 337 -38.23 7.49 2.89
N ILE A 338 -37.73 6.27 3.16
CA ILE A 338 -38.54 5.15 3.67
C ILE A 338 -39.14 5.51 5.05
N LYS A 339 -38.37 6.14 5.94
CA LYS A 339 -38.86 6.57 7.26
C LYS A 339 -39.90 7.69 7.16
N GLN A 340 -39.82 8.52 6.12
CA GLN A 340 -40.77 9.61 5.87
C GLN A 340 -42.09 9.09 5.27
N GLU A 341 -42.03 8.19 4.28
CA GLU A 341 -43.22 7.51 3.73
C GLU A 341 -43.94 6.65 4.77
N THR A 342 -43.19 6.02 5.69
CA THR A 342 -43.80 5.22 6.77
C THR A 342 -44.51 6.10 7.80
N LYS A 343 -44.05 7.34 8.02
CA LYS A 343 -44.74 8.31 8.89
C LYS A 343 -45.99 8.91 8.25
N GLU A 344 -45.99 9.10 6.93
CA GLU A 344 -47.15 9.61 6.19
C GLU A 344 -48.27 8.57 6.02
N LYS A 345 -47.97 7.26 6.13
CA LYS A 345 -48.97 6.18 6.09
C LYS A 345 -49.58 5.83 7.45
N VAL A 346 -49.05 6.39 8.54
CA VAL A 346 -49.48 6.12 9.93
C VAL A 346 -50.25 7.31 10.54
N ASN A 347 -50.24 8.46 9.86
CA ASN A 347 -51.18 9.58 10.07
C ASN A 347 -52.31 9.52 9.04
#